data_AF-A0A1D3DUF0-F1
#
_entry.id   AF-A0A1D3DUF0-F1
#
_cell.length_a   1.000
_cell.length_b   1.000
_cell.length_c   1.000
_cell.angle_alpha   90.00
_cell.angle_beta   90.00
_cell.angle_gamma   90.00
#
_symmetry.space_group_name_H-M   'P 1'
#
loop_
_entity.id
_entity.type
_entity.pdbx_description
1 polymer ?
#
loop_
_entity_poly.entity_id
_entity_poly.type
_entity_poly.pdbx_seq_one_letter_code
_entity_poly.pdbx_strand_id
1 'polypeptide(L)'
;MTNTQVSHAPDAPPPPSARQIGEDVKLALLLASVRPTGDLADAVRERLRGYIRGCAGHAEARARGLADGRERGIAVRGVAHARAVAEDAVHDPAANLRLLATGARMVLRYGSGGAGAVR
;
A
#
# COMPACT_ATOMS: atom_id res chain seq x y z
N MET A 1 -36.61 7.04 32.09
CA MET A 1 -35.14 7.21 31.95
C MET A 1 -34.57 5.90 31.43
N THR A 2 -34.34 5.76 30.13
CA THR A 2 -33.72 4.58 29.53
C THR A 2 -32.51 5.03 28.72
N ASN A 3 -31.33 4.86 29.34
CA ASN A 3 -30.05 5.25 28.77
C ASN A 3 -29.61 4.14 27.80
N THR A 4 -29.71 4.37 26.50
CA THR A 4 -29.22 3.42 25.48
C THR A 4 -27.73 3.66 25.31
N GLN A 5 -26.93 2.83 25.95
CA GLN A 5 -25.48 2.85 25.81
C GLN A 5 -25.11 2.28 24.44
N VAL A 6 -24.83 3.16 23.49
CA VAL A 6 -24.29 2.80 22.17
C VAL A 6 -22.84 2.39 22.37
N SER A 7 -22.56 1.09 22.22
CA SER A 7 -21.22 0.55 22.16
C SER A 7 -20.51 1.11 20.93
N HIS A 8 -19.67 2.13 21.11
CA HIS A 8 -18.68 2.54 20.12
C HIS A 8 -17.67 1.40 19.99
N ALA A 9 -17.81 0.60 18.93
CA ALA A 9 -16.70 -0.21 18.45
C ALA A 9 -15.51 0.74 18.18
N PRO A 10 -14.26 0.35 18.50
CA PRO A 10 -13.11 1.18 18.15
C PRO A 10 -13.08 1.33 16.63
N ASP A 11 -13.29 2.56 16.16
CA ASP A 11 -13.12 2.94 14.77
C ASP A 11 -11.78 2.39 14.31
N ALA A 12 -11.80 1.44 13.37
CA ALA A 12 -10.59 1.04 12.69
C ALA A 12 -9.96 2.32 12.12
N PRO A 13 -8.65 2.55 12.33
CA PRO A 13 -8.02 3.79 11.87
C PRO A 13 -8.34 3.97 10.39
N PRO A 14 -8.70 5.20 9.97
CA PRO A 14 -9.07 5.46 8.58
C PRO A 14 -7.96 4.97 7.67
N PRO A 15 -8.30 4.40 6.49
CA PRO A 15 -7.30 3.92 5.57
C PRO A 15 -6.31 5.06 5.24
N PRO A 16 -5.02 4.73 5.13
CA PRO A 16 -3.97 5.72 4.92
C PRO A 16 -4.25 6.52 3.64
N SER A 17 -4.15 7.84 3.75
CA SER A 17 -4.40 8.73 2.61
C SER A 17 -3.34 8.53 1.51
N ALA A 18 -3.71 8.80 0.26
CA ALA A 18 -2.76 8.78 -0.87
C ALA A 18 -1.53 9.68 -0.62
N ARG A 19 -1.72 10.80 0.09
CA ARG A 19 -0.64 11.71 0.50
C ARG A 19 0.34 11.02 1.46
N GLN A 20 -0.19 10.38 2.51
CA GLN A 20 0.63 9.69 3.50
C GLN A 20 1.45 8.56 2.86
N ILE A 21 0.82 7.76 1.99
CA ILE A 21 1.52 6.72 1.23
C ILE A 21 2.63 7.33 0.37
N GLY A 22 2.37 8.47 -0.26
CA GLY A 22 3.37 9.20 -1.05
C GLY A 22 4.55 9.73 -0.23
N GLU A 23 4.30 10.20 1.01
CA GLU A 23 5.34 10.66 1.93
C GLU A 23 6.22 9.49 2.42
N ASP A 24 5.61 8.36 2.80
CA ASP A 24 6.35 7.15 3.21
C ASP A 24 7.15 6.53 2.06
N VAL A 25 6.63 6.58 0.83
CA VAL A 25 7.39 6.18 -0.36
C VAL A 25 8.64 7.03 -0.55
N LYS A 26 8.54 8.36 -0.39
CA LYS A 26 9.71 9.26 -0.46
C LYS A 26 10.71 8.94 0.64
N LEU A 27 10.23 8.73 1.86
CA LEU A 27 11.06 8.39 3.01
C LEU A 27 11.77 7.04 2.81
N ALA A 28 11.09 6.02 2.29
CA ALA A 28 11.69 4.73 1.98
C ALA A 28 12.83 4.84 0.96
N LEU A 29 12.65 5.62 -0.10
CA LEU A 29 13.68 5.85 -1.10
C LEU A 29 14.89 6.61 -0.54
N LEU A 30 14.64 7.59 0.34
CA LEU A 30 15.71 8.30 1.04
C LEU A 30 16.49 7.33 1.94
N LEU A 31 15.80 6.57 2.81
CA LEU A 31 16.44 5.61 3.71
C LEU A 31 17.21 4.53 2.96
N ALA A 32 16.70 4.04 1.84
CA ALA A 32 17.42 3.10 0.97
C ALA A 32 18.77 3.64 0.46
N SER A 33 18.93 4.98 0.39
CA SER A 33 20.16 5.63 -0.06
C SER A 33 21.11 6.01 1.08
N VAL A 34 20.59 6.39 2.25
CA VAL A 34 21.42 6.95 3.34
C VAL A 34 21.57 6.03 4.54
N ARG A 35 20.53 5.28 4.90
CA ARG A 35 20.49 4.42 6.08
C ARG A 35 19.40 3.36 5.94
N PRO A 36 19.69 2.24 5.26
CA PRO A 36 18.67 1.25 4.94
C PRO A 36 18.32 0.34 6.13
N THR A 37 18.87 0.55 7.32
CA THR A 37 18.62 -0.29 8.51
C THR A 37 18.30 0.54 9.75
N GLY A 38 17.74 -0.12 10.77
CA GLY A 38 17.36 0.48 12.05
C GLY A 38 15.87 0.82 12.12
N ASP A 39 15.45 1.19 13.33
CA ASP A 39 14.03 1.26 13.72
C ASP A 39 13.15 2.09 12.78
N LEU A 40 13.66 3.22 12.29
CA LEU A 40 12.93 4.07 11.34
C LEU A 40 12.72 3.37 10.00
N ALA A 41 13.75 2.69 9.48
CA ALA A 41 13.65 1.92 8.24
C ALA A 41 12.69 0.74 8.39
N ASP A 42 12.74 0.06 9.54
CA ASP A 42 11.84 -1.06 9.84
C ASP A 42 10.38 -0.61 9.98
N ALA A 43 10.15 0.51 10.67
CA ALA A 43 8.82 1.10 10.77
C ALA A 43 8.26 1.50 9.39
N VAL A 44 9.11 2.05 8.51
CA VAL A 44 8.71 2.39 7.12
C VAL A 44 8.40 1.13 6.32
N ARG A 45 9.17 0.04 6.46
CA ARG A 45 8.86 -1.24 5.80
C ARG A 45 7.49 -1.75 6.22
N GLU A 46 7.23 -1.79 7.52
CA GLU A 46 5.96 -2.29 8.04
C GLU A 46 4.77 -1.44 7.57
N ARG A 47 4.91 -0.12 7.55
CA ARG A 47 3.86 0.76 6.97
C ARG A 47 3.61 0.46 5.50
N LEU A 48 4.67 0.37 4.69
CA LEU A 48 4.54 0.07 3.25
C LEU A 48 3.95 -1.32 3.00
N ARG A 49 4.34 -2.34 3.78
CA ARG A 49 3.72 -3.68 3.75
C ARG A 49 2.23 -3.60 4.08
N GLY A 50 1.86 -2.84 5.12
CA GLY A 50 0.47 -2.60 5.48
C GLY A 50 -0.33 -1.96 4.35
N TYR A 51 0.23 -0.95 3.67
CA TYR A 51 -0.42 -0.27 2.54
C TYR A 51 -0.64 -1.22 1.37
N ILE A 52 0.37 -2.01 1.02
CA ILE A 52 0.26 -3.00 -0.04
C ILE A 52 -0.83 -4.03 0.30
N ARG A 53 -0.81 -4.61 1.50
CA ARG A 53 -1.80 -5.61 1.93
C ARG A 53 -3.23 -5.04 1.94
N GLY A 54 -3.41 -3.85 2.50
CA GLY A 54 -4.72 -3.20 2.60
C GLY A 54 -5.31 -2.80 1.25
N CYS A 55 -4.49 -2.37 0.30
CA CYS A 55 -4.99 -1.85 -0.97
C CYS A 55 -4.93 -2.87 -2.13
N ALA A 56 -4.18 -3.98 -2.01
CA ALA A 56 -3.97 -4.91 -3.12
C ALA A 56 -5.24 -5.57 -3.63
N GLY A 57 -6.22 -5.87 -2.76
CA GLY A 57 -7.51 -6.44 -3.19
C GLY A 57 -8.26 -5.52 -4.17
N HIS A 58 -8.42 -4.25 -3.80
CA HIS A 58 -9.05 -3.24 -4.66
C HIS A 58 -8.24 -2.98 -5.94
N ALA A 59 -6.91 -2.89 -5.80
CA ALA A 59 -6.03 -2.67 -6.94
C ALA A 59 -6.09 -3.81 -7.96
N GLU A 60 -6.18 -5.05 -7.52
CA GLU A 60 -6.32 -6.21 -8.39
C GLU A 60 -7.67 -6.25 -9.10
N ALA A 61 -8.76 -5.98 -8.39
CA ALA A 61 -10.10 -5.93 -8.97
C ALA A 61 -10.17 -4.87 -10.08
N ARG A 62 -9.64 -3.67 -9.84
CA ARG A 62 -9.55 -2.62 -10.85
C ARG A 62 -8.65 -3.02 -12.01
N ALA A 63 -7.48 -3.58 -11.73
CA ALA A 63 -6.54 -4.02 -12.75
C ALA A 63 -7.20 -4.99 -13.75
N ARG A 64 -7.99 -5.96 -13.26
CA ARG A 64 -8.73 -6.91 -14.10
C ARG A 64 -9.82 -6.25 -14.96
N GLY A 65 -10.39 -5.14 -14.49
CA GLY A 65 -11.41 -4.37 -15.20
C GLY A 65 -10.89 -3.41 -16.28
N LEU A 66 -9.56 -3.29 -16.46
CA LEU A 66 -9.01 -2.46 -17.53
C LEU A 66 -9.32 -3.04 -18.92
N ALA A 67 -9.78 -2.18 -19.83
CA ALA A 67 -10.17 -2.56 -21.18
C ALA A 67 -8.96 -2.87 -22.09
N ASP A 68 -7.87 -2.13 -21.91
CA ASP A 68 -6.62 -2.40 -22.62
C ASP A 68 -5.95 -3.67 -22.06
N GLY A 69 -5.82 -4.70 -22.89
CA GLY A 69 -5.26 -5.98 -22.49
C GLY A 69 -3.79 -5.92 -22.04
N ARG A 70 -3.00 -5.00 -22.61
CA ARG A 70 -1.60 -4.78 -22.23
C ARG A 70 -1.53 -4.08 -20.88
N GLU A 71 -2.29 -2.99 -20.70
CA GLU A 71 -2.34 -2.26 -19.45
C GLU A 71 -2.87 -3.15 -18.32
N ARG A 72 -3.94 -3.91 -18.56
CA ARG A 72 -4.45 -4.95 -17.66
C ARG A 72 -3.36 -5.93 -17.25
N GLY A 73 -2.62 -6.46 -18.22
CA GLY A 73 -1.54 -7.41 -17.95
C GLY A 73 -0.43 -6.81 -17.06
N ILE A 74 -0.05 -5.56 -17.31
CA ILE A 74 0.93 -4.82 -16.50
C ILE A 74 0.39 -4.60 -15.08
N ALA A 75 -0.86 -4.14 -14.95
CA ALA A 75 -1.47 -3.83 -13.68
C ALA A 75 -1.62 -5.09 -12.80
N VAL A 76 -2.15 -6.18 -13.35
CA VAL A 76 -2.34 -7.45 -12.61
C VAL A 76 -1.00 -8.01 -12.13
N ARG A 77 0.01 -8.07 -13.02
CA ARG A 77 1.35 -8.53 -12.63
C ARG A 77 2.02 -7.61 -11.62
N GLY A 78 1.84 -6.29 -11.77
CA GLY A 78 2.38 -5.30 -10.84
C GLY A 78 1.80 -5.43 -9.43
N VAL A 79 0.49 -5.63 -9.30
CA VAL A 79 -0.16 -5.84 -8.00
C VAL A 79 0.25 -7.18 -7.38
N ALA A 80 0.31 -8.25 -8.18
CA ALA A 80 0.78 -9.56 -7.71
C ALA A 80 2.24 -9.48 -7.21
N HIS A 81 3.11 -8.80 -7.95
CA HIS A 81 4.50 -8.58 -7.53
C HIS A 81 4.58 -7.76 -6.24
N ALA A 82 3.78 -6.69 -6.11
CA ALA A 82 3.74 -5.90 -4.88
C ALA A 82 3.38 -6.75 -3.66
N ARG A 83 2.38 -7.64 -3.78
CA ARG A 83 2.01 -8.58 -2.71
C ARG A 83 3.17 -9.50 -2.33
N ALA A 84 3.82 -10.11 -3.32
CA ALA A 84 4.97 -10.99 -3.08
C ALA A 84 6.09 -10.25 -2.32
N VAL A 85 6.43 -9.03 -2.71
CA VAL A 85 7.42 -8.19 -2.00
C VAL A 85 6.99 -7.87 -0.56
N ALA A 86 5.68 -7.68 -0.31
CA ALA A 86 5.18 -7.39 1.03
C ALA A 86 5.22 -8.62 1.98
N GLU A 87 5.34 -9.81 1.42
CA GLU A 87 5.51 -11.07 2.14
C GLU A 87 6.99 -11.50 2.23
N ASP A 88 7.84 -10.93 1.36
CA ASP A 88 9.25 -11.26 1.26
C ASP A 88 10.04 -10.89 2.53
N ALA A 89 10.98 -11.77 2.88
CA ALA A 89 11.93 -11.56 3.97
C ALA A 89 12.96 -10.49 3.57
N VAL A 90 13.49 -9.77 4.56
CA VAL A 90 14.47 -8.72 4.29
C VAL A 90 15.84 -9.35 4.08
N HIS A 91 16.22 -9.59 2.83
CA HIS A 91 17.55 -10.09 2.45
C HIS A 91 18.54 -8.95 2.16
N ASP A 92 18.15 -8.00 1.31
CA ASP A 92 18.85 -6.73 1.09
C ASP A 92 17.95 -5.59 1.62
N PRO A 93 18.34 -4.93 2.73
CA PRO A 93 17.53 -3.88 3.34
C PRO A 93 17.24 -2.69 2.40
N ALA A 94 18.19 -2.30 1.55
CA ALA A 94 18.04 -1.16 0.65
C ALA A 94 17.17 -1.53 -0.55
N ALA A 95 17.39 -2.70 -1.14
CA ALA A 95 16.55 -3.20 -2.23
C ALA A 95 15.11 -3.42 -1.75
N ASN A 96 14.91 -4.00 -0.56
CA ASN A 96 13.59 -4.24 0.00
C ASN A 96 12.79 -2.93 0.16
N LEU A 97 13.42 -1.85 0.66
CA LEU A 97 12.76 -0.53 0.74
C LEU A 97 12.36 0.01 -0.64
N ARG A 98 13.23 -0.13 -1.66
CA ARG A 98 12.92 0.33 -3.03
C ARG A 98 11.78 -0.48 -3.65
N LEU A 99 11.77 -1.80 -3.45
CA LEU A 99 10.73 -2.68 -3.95
C LEU A 99 9.39 -2.41 -3.26
N LEU A 100 9.38 -2.25 -1.93
CA LEU A 100 8.17 -1.88 -1.19
C LEU A 100 7.64 -0.50 -1.63
N ALA A 101 8.51 0.49 -1.82
CA ALA A 101 8.13 1.81 -2.31
C ALA A 101 7.48 1.73 -3.71
N THR A 102 8.04 0.89 -4.59
CA THR A 102 7.50 0.65 -5.93
C THR A 102 6.16 -0.08 -5.88
N GLY A 103 6.04 -1.11 -5.03
CA GLY A 103 4.81 -1.85 -4.82
C GLY A 103 3.68 -0.97 -4.28
N ALA A 104 3.96 -0.15 -3.28
CA ALA A 104 3.01 0.81 -2.72
C ALA A 104 2.52 1.82 -3.77
N ARG A 105 3.41 2.33 -4.63
CA ARG A 105 3.01 3.19 -5.77
C ARG A 105 2.09 2.48 -6.76
N MET A 106 2.38 1.22 -7.09
CA MET A 106 1.56 0.44 -8.02
C MET A 106 0.17 0.17 -7.45
N VAL A 107 0.11 -0.27 -6.20
CA VAL A 107 -1.15 -0.55 -5.54
C VAL A 107 -1.94 0.75 -5.32
N LEU A 108 -1.29 1.87 -5.03
CA LEU A 108 -1.97 3.17 -4.97
C LEU A 108 -2.55 3.55 -6.34
N ARG A 109 -1.75 3.48 -7.41
CA ARG A 109 -2.18 3.84 -8.77
C ARG A 109 -3.45 3.12 -9.21
N TYR A 110 -3.59 1.84 -8.87
CA TYR A 110 -4.74 1.02 -9.24
C TYR A 110 -5.76 0.86 -8.12
N GLY A 111 -5.45 1.27 -6.89
CA GLY A 111 -6.32 1.15 -5.72
C GLY A 111 -7.06 2.43 -5.32
N SER A 112 -6.57 3.62 -5.70
CA SER A 112 -7.14 4.91 -5.28
C SER A 112 -8.38 5.38 -6.04
N GLY A 113 -9.07 4.48 -6.75
CA GLY A 113 -10.38 4.78 -7.33
C GLY A 113 -11.50 4.29 -6.44
N GLY A 114 -11.78 5.01 -5.34
CA GLY A 114 -12.80 4.60 -4.38
C GLY A 114 -13.17 5.65 -3.33
N ALA A 115 -13.13 6.94 -3.67
CA ALA A 115 -13.82 7.99 -2.93
C ALA A 115 -14.38 8.99 -3.96
N GLY A 116 -15.61 8.74 -4.41
CA GLY A 116 -16.33 9.60 -5.34
C GLY A 116 -16.26 9.13 -6.80
N ALA A 117 -17.21 8.29 -7.18
CA ALA A 117 -17.94 8.35 -8.46
C ALA A 117 -18.72 7.05 -8.68
N VAL A 118 -19.94 6.95 -8.15
CA VAL A 118 -21.15 6.68 -8.96
C VAL A 118 -22.31 7.38 -8.25
N ARG A 119 -23.01 8.21 -9.04
CA ARG A 119 -24.28 8.88 -8.73
C ARG A 119 -25.42 7.89 -8.80
#